data_AF-A0A7J3DL28-F1
#
_entry.id   AF-A0A7J3DL28-F1
#
_cell.length_a   1.000
_cell.length_b   1.000
_cell.length_c   1.000
_cell.angle_alpha   90.00
_cell.angle_beta   90.00
_cell.angle_gamma   90.00
#
_symmetry.space_group_name_H-M   'P 1'
#
loop_
_entity.id
_entity.type
_entity.pdbx_description
1 polymer ?
#
loop_
_entity_poly.entity_id
_entity_poly.type
_entity_poly.pdbx_seq_one_letter_code
_entity_poly.pdbx_strand_id
1 'polypeptide(L)'
;MLANVRVDEWLEEQNLAQVITGHTLTKLIGNILQWSVVLLFMAQGAELMRYEILRNALHSLVYFIYVILAAVTISITGLVIGRYVRNIVETSVEKIGHFIGVGLELFIIYIAIVMALELIPGINTTILKYAFVIGFGSIALAFALAIGISFGLAFKDEAQQMIKEINPIRKKRKKKSKR
;
A
#
# COMPACT_ATOMS: atom_id res chain seq x y z
N MET A 1 -5.31 -19.83 -36.99
CA MET A 1 -4.97 -18.43 -37.35
C MET A 1 -6.21 -17.55 -37.57
N LEU A 2 -7.37 -17.81 -36.94
CA LEU A 2 -8.61 -17.04 -37.16
C LEU A 2 -9.32 -16.58 -35.86
N ALA A 3 -8.72 -16.79 -34.69
CA ALA A 3 -9.36 -16.43 -33.41
C ALA A 3 -8.96 -15.05 -32.86
N ASN A 4 -7.87 -14.45 -33.36
CA ASN A 4 -7.40 -13.14 -32.86
C ASN A 4 -8.09 -11.95 -33.53
N VAL A 5 -8.54 -12.09 -34.78
CA VAL A 5 -9.13 -10.99 -35.57
C VAL A 5 -10.40 -10.40 -34.92
N ARG A 6 -11.19 -11.23 -34.22
CA ARG A 6 -12.46 -10.79 -33.61
C ARG A 6 -12.29 -10.14 -32.23
N VAL A 7 -11.18 -10.42 -31.55
CA VAL A 7 -10.85 -9.79 -30.28
C VAL A 7 -10.32 -8.38 -30.52
N ASP A 8 -9.60 -8.19 -31.62
CA ASP A 8 -9.04 -6.91 -32.05
C ASP A 8 -10.15 -5.90 -32.46
N GLU A 9 -11.19 -6.35 -33.17
CA GLU A 9 -12.35 -5.51 -33.53
C GLU A 9 -13.16 -5.05 -32.29
N TRP A 10 -13.32 -5.93 -31.30
CA TRP A 10 -14.04 -5.61 -30.06
C TRP A 10 -13.27 -4.63 -29.15
N LEU A 11 -11.94 -4.59 -29.28
CA LEU A 11 -11.06 -3.67 -28.56
C LEU A 11 -11.02 -2.27 -29.20
N GLU A 12 -11.26 -2.16 -30.51
CA GLU A 12 -11.35 -0.87 -31.22
C GLU A 12 -12.67 -0.13 -30.96
N GLU A 13 -13.80 -0.84 -30.84
CA GLU A 13 -15.12 -0.23 -30.58
C GLU A 13 -15.23 0.48 -29.23
N GLN A 14 -14.39 0.11 -28.24
CA GLN A 14 -14.43 0.69 -26.90
C GLN A 14 -13.44 1.85 -26.70
N ASN A 15 -12.72 2.29 -27.74
CA ASN A 15 -11.74 3.38 -27.65
C ASN A 15 -10.63 3.14 -26.58
N LEU A 16 -10.49 1.89 -26.10
CA LEU A 16 -9.56 1.51 -25.03
C LEU A 16 -8.11 1.53 -25.52
N ALA A 17 -7.90 1.39 -26.83
CA ALA A 17 -6.58 1.54 -27.45
C ALA A 17 -5.98 2.94 -27.21
N GLN A 18 -6.78 4.00 -27.14
CA GLN A 18 -6.28 5.37 -26.89
C GLN A 18 -5.98 5.65 -25.41
N VAL A 19 -6.58 4.89 -24.48
CA VAL A 19 -6.28 4.98 -23.05
C VAL A 19 -5.01 4.19 -22.72
N ILE A 20 -4.75 3.10 -23.46
CA ILE A 20 -3.59 2.23 -23.27
C ILE A 20 -2.36 2.73 -24.04
N THR A 21 -2.54 3.36 -25.21
CA THR A 21 -1.45 4.06 -25.89
C THR A 21 -1.18 5.37 -25.15
N GLY A 22 -0.10 5.41 -24.37
CA GLY A 22 0.26 6.52 -23.47
C GLY A 22 0.28 7.93 -24.06
N HIS A 23 0.04 8.11 -25.37
CA HIS A 23 -0.17 9.40 -26.02
C HIS A 23 -1.23 10.28 -25.33
N THR A 24 -2.32 9.73 -24.82
CA THR A 24 -3.37 10.54 -24.17
C THR A 24 -2.92 11.02 -22.78
N LEU A 25 -2.26 10.16 -22.00
CA LEU A 25 -1.67 10.49 -20.70
C LEU A 25 -0.52 11.50 -20.83
N THR A 26 0.39 11.30 -21.77
CA THR A 26 1.50 12.23 -22.04
C THR A 26 0.98 13.59 -22.50
N LYS A 27 -0.06 13.63 -23.33
CA LYS A 27 -0.71 14.89 -23.73
C LYS A 27 -1.42 15.57 -22.56
N LEU A 28 -2.11 14.81 -21.70
CA LEU A 28 -2.73 15.32 -20.49
C LEU A 28 -1.70 15.95 -19.55
N ILE A 29 -0.63 15.21 -19.22
CA ILE A 29 0.45 15.69 -18.35
C ILE A 29 1.14 16.91 -18.98
N GLY A 30 1.43 16.87 -20.29
CA GLY A 30 2.04 17.98 -21.01
C GLY A 30 1.17 19.23 -21.00
N ASN A 31 -0.14 19.09 -21.21
CA ASN A 31 -1.09 20.20 -21.13
C ASN A 31 -1.17 20.77 -19.71
N ILE A 32 -1.23 19.90 -18.70
CA ILE A 32 -1.23 20.30 -17.29
C ILE A 32 0.03 21.11 -16.96
N LEU A 33 1.21 20.61 -17.33
CA LEU A 33 2.48 21.30 -17.11
C LEU A 33 2.55 22.63 -17.86
N GLN A 34 2.06 22.69 -19.10
CA GLN A 34 2.00 23.93 -19.87
C GLN A 34 1.19 25.00 -19.13
N TRP A 35 0.00 24.66 -18.64
CA TRP A 35 -0.81 25.57 -17.84
C TRP A 35 -0.15 25.93 -16.51
N SER A 36 0.54 24.99 -15.84
CA SER A 36 1.31 25.27 -14.63
C SER A 36 2.41 26.31 -14.88
N VAL A 37 3.13 26.22 -16.00
CA VAL A 37 4.17 27.20 -16.36
C VAL A 37 3.56 28.59 -16.57
N VAL A 38 2.44 28.70 -17.29
CA VAL A 38 1.74 29.98 -17.48
C VAL A 38 1.34 30.60 -16.15
N LEU A 39 0.75 29.81 -15.26
CA LEU A 39 0.34 30.25 -13.93
C LEU A 39 1.53 30.66 -13.05
N LEU A 40 2.68 29.98 -13.17
CA LEU A 40 3.91 30.37 -12.49
C LEU A 40 4.38 31.75 -12.94
N PHE A 41 4.41 32.02 -14.25
CA PHE A 41 4.76 33.34 -14.76
C PHE A 41 3.78 34.43 -14.28
N MET A 42 2.49 34.14 -14.22
CA MET A 42 1.50 35.05 -13.63
C MET A 42 1.74 35.30 -12.14
N ALA A 43 2.10 34.26 -11.38
CA ALA A 43 2.41 34.38 -9.95
C ALA A 43 3.63 35.28 -9.73
N GLN A 44 4.67 35.15 -10.56
CA GLN A 44 5.85 36.00 -10.53
C GLN A 44 5.52 37.46 -10.90
N GLY A 45 4.62 37.68 -11.87
CA GLY A 45 4.10 39.03 -12.16
C GLY A 45 3.38 39.66 -10.97
N ALA A 46 2.57 38.88 -10.24
CA ALA A 46 1.89 39.35 -9.03
C ALA A 46 2.87 39.65 -7.87
N GLU A 47 3.98 38.92 -7.80
CA GLU A 47 5.06 39.17 -6.83
C GLU A 47 5.72 40.54 -7.06
N LEU A 48 5.96 40.91 -8.32
CA LEU A 48 6.46 42.26 -8.68
C LEU A 48 5.47 43.37 -8.28
N MET A 49 4.17 43.09 -8.37
CA MET A 49 3.11 44.01 -7.93
C MET A 49 2.95 44.09 -6.40
N ARG A 50 3.73 43.31 -5.64
CA ARG A 50 3.72 43.23 -4.17
C ARG A 50 2.33 42.89 -3.58
N TYR A 51 1.48 42.22 -4.35
CA TYR A 51 0.16 41.82 -3.90
C TYR A 51 0.19 40.38 -3.38
N GLU A 52 0.45 40.24 -2.08
CA GLU A 52 0.74 38.95 -1.43
C GLU A 52 -0.41 37.93 -1.53
N ILE A 53 -1.67 38.39 -1.44
CA ILE A 53 -2.84 37.51 -1.47
C ILE A 53 -2.98 36.81 -2.83
N LEU A 54 -2.84 37.56 -3.93
CA LEU A 54 -2.92 37.03 -5.30
C LEU A 54 -1.76 36.10 -5.60
N ARG A 55 -0.54 36.47 -5.17
CA ARG A 55 0.64 35.61 -5.28
C ARG A 55 0.40 34.26 -4.61
N ASN A 56 -0.06 34.26 -3.36
CA ASN A 56 -0.30 33.03 -2.60
C ASN A 56 -1.41 32.17 -3.24
N ALA A 57 -2.48 32.79 -3.75
CA ALA A 57 -3.54 32.09 -4.45
C ALA A 57 -3.03 31.40 -5.74
N LEU A 58 -2.23 32.09 -6.55
CA LEU A 58 -1.66 31.53 -7.78
C LEU A 58 -0.65 30.40 -7.48
N HIS A 59 0.22 30.58 -6.49
CA HIS A 59 1.15 29.52 -6.08
C HIS A 59 0.42 28.30 -5.53
N SER A 60 -0.63 28.49 -4.73
CA SER A 60 -1.45 27.39 -4.22
C SER A 60 -2.12 26.61 -5.36
N LEU A 61 -2.62 27.30 -6.39
CA LEU A 61 -3.25 26.67 -7.55
C LEU A 61 -2.24 25.86 -8.37
N VAL A 62 -1.04 26.39 -8.58
CA VAL A 62 0.05 25.66 -9.22
C VAL A 62 0.45 24.43 -8.39
N TYR A 63 0.60 24.60 -7.08
CA TYR A 63 0.96 23.50 -6.17
C TYR A 63 -0.08 22.38 -6.18
N PHE A 64 -1.37 22.73 -6.16
CA PHE A 64 -2.48 21.78 -6.24
C PHE A 64 -2.40 20.90 -7.49
N ILE A 65 -2.05 21.49 -8.65
CA ILE A 65 -1.83 20.75 -9.90
C ILE A 65 -0.69 19.72 -9.75
N TYR A 66 0.47 20.13 -9.21
CA TYR A 66 1.60 19.22 -9.01
C TYR A 66 1.28 18.09 -8.03
N VAL A 67 0.55 18.39 -6.97
CA VAL A 67 0.12 17.39 -5.98
C VAL A 67 -0.79 16.34 -6.61
N ILE A 68 -1.76 16.74 -7.45
CA ILE A 68 -2.63 15.79 -8.15
C ILE A 68 -1.81 14.87 -9.04
N LEU A 69 -0.84 15.40 -9.79
CA LEU A 69 0.07 14.59 -10.60
C LEU A 69 0.84 13.58 -9.74
N ALA A 70 1.35 14.00 -8.58
CA ALA A 70 2.03 13.10 -7.64
C ALA A 70 1.09 12.01 -7.11
N ALA A 71 -0.13 12.34 -6.72
CA ALA A 71 -1.13 11.40 -6.23
C ALA A 71 -1.51 10.34 -7.28
N VAL A 72 -1.71 10.77 -8.53
CA VAL A 72 -1.96 9.86 -9.65
C VAL A 72 -0.75 8.95 -9.89
N THR A 73 0.46 9.51 -9.89
CA THR A 73 1.71 8.75 -10.08
C THR A 73 1.88 7.66 -9.01
N ILE A 74 1.64 8.00 -7.75
CA ILE A 74 1.72 7.06 -6.63
C ILE A 74 0.63 6.00 -6.73
N SER A 75 -0.59 6.36 -7.13
CA SER A 75 -1.68 5.40 -7.35
C SER A 75 -1.33 4.38 -8.44
N ILE A 76 -0.81 4.84 -9.58
CA ILE A 76 -0.35 3.97 -10.68
C ILE A 76 0.79 3.07 -10.21
N THR A 77 1.77 3.63 -9.50
CA THR A 77 2.89 2.88 -8.96
C THR A 77 2.40 1.77 -8.01
N GLY A 78 1.42 2.07 -7.16
CA GLY A 78 0.78 1.09 -6.29
C GLY A 78 0.09 -0.04 -7.05
N LEU A 79 -0.62 0.26 -8.13
CA LEU A 79 -1.24 -0.76 -9.00
C LEU A 79 -0.19 -1.69 -9.62
N VAL A 80 0.92 -1.13 -10.12
CA VAL A 80 2.00 -1.90 -10.73
C VAL A 80 2.68 -2.80 -9.70
N ILE A 81 3.03 -2.25 -8.54
CA ILE A 81 3.66 -3.01 -7.45
C ILE A 81 2.71 -4.09 -6.93
N GLY A 82 1.43 -3.77 -6.73
CA GLY A 82 0.42 -4.72 -6.25
C GLY A 82 0.29 -5.93 -7.18
N ARG A 83 0.19 -5.69 -8.48
CA ARG A 83 0.15 -6.75 -9.50
C ARG A 83 1.44 -7.56 -9.55
N TYR A 84 2.58 -6.90 -9.46
CA TYR A 84 3.88 -7.56 -9.45
C TYR A 84 4.00 -8.53 -8.26
N VAL A 85 3.64 -8.07 -7.06
CA VAL A 85 3.65 -8.91 -5.85
C VAL A 85 2.68 -10.07 -5.97
N ARG A 86 1.47 -9.84 -6.48
CA ARG A 86 0.50 -10.92 -6.72
C ARG A 86 1.06 -12.01 -7.63
N ASN A 87 1.64 -11.62 -8.76
CA ASN A 87 2.19 -12.59 -9.71
C ASN A 87 3.29 -13.46 -9.08
N ILE A 88 4.16 -12.86 -8.25
CA ILE A 88 5.18 -13.59 -7.50
C ILE A 88 4.55 -14.61 -6.56
N VAL A 89 3.55 -14.18 -5.78
CA VAL A 89 2.89 -15.02 -4.77
C VAL A 89 2.08 -16.15 -5.40
N GLU A 90 1.35 -15.86 -6.48
CA GLU A 90 0.59 -16.85 -7.24
C GLU A 90 1.49 -17.93 -7.81
N THR A 91 2.68 -17.56 -8.29
CA THR A 91 3.66 -18.52 -8.83
C THR A 91 4.37 -19.31 -7.72
N SER A 92 4.52 -18.73 -6.53
CA SER A 92 5.29 -19.34 -5.43
C SER A 92 4.45 -20.26 -4.54
N VAL A 93 3.12 -20.14 -4.55
CA VAL A 93 2.24 -20.86 -3.61
C VAL A 93 1.14 -21.61 -4.39
N GLU A 94 1.28 -22.93 -4.51
CA GLU A 94 0.41 -23.75 -5.38
C GLU A 94 -1.08 -23.76 -5.01
N LYS A 95 -1.41 -23.94 -3.72
CA LYS A 95 -2.81 -24.23 -3.31
C LYS A 95 -3.63 -23.00 -2.94
N ILE A 96 -2.97 -21.95 -2.45
CA ILE A 96 -3.63 -20.76 -1.86
C ILE A 96 -3.04 -19.46 -2.42
N GLY A 97 -2.07 -19.55 -3.34
CA GLY A 97 -1.35 -18.39 -3.87
C GLY A 97 -2.23 -17.38 -4.56
N HIS A 98 -3.30 -17.82 -5.23
CA HIS A 98 -4.28 -16.92 -5.83
C HIS A 98 -5.00 -16.06 -4.79
N PHE A 99 -5.59 -16.68 -3.76
CA PHE A 99 -6.30 -15.94 -2.72
C PHE A 99 -5.37 -15.00 -1.93
N ILE A 100 -4.17 -15.47 -1.59
CA ILE A 100 -3.17 -14.68 -0.87
C ILE A 100 -2.65 -13.54 -1.76
N GLY A 101 -2.34 -13.82 -3.02
CA GLY A 101 -1.85 -12.86 -4.01
C GLY A 101 -2.86 -11.74 -4.28
N VAL A 102 -4.14 -12.07 -4.48
CA VAL A 102 -5.22 -11.08 -4.62
C VAL A 102 -5.37 -10.23 -3.35
N GLY A 103 -5.29 -10.86 -2.17
CA GLY A 103 -5.34 -10.14 -0.89
C GLY A 103 -4.19 -9.13 -0.75
N LEU A 104 -2.96 -9.53 -1.11
CA LEU A 104 -1.78 -8.67 -1.10
C LEU A 104 -1.86 -7.55 -2.15
N GLU A 105 -2.36 -7.83 -3.36
CA GLU A 105 -2.59 -6.81 -4.38
C GLU A 105 -3.52 -5.73 -3.85
N LEU A 106 -4.70 -6.13 -3.36
CA LEU A 106 -5.69 -5.19 -2.82
C LEU A 106 -5.15 -4.38 -1.64
N PHE A 107 -4.35 -5.02 -0.79
CA PHE A 107 -3.70 -4.36 0.34
C PHE A 107 -2.71 -3.28 -0.10
N ILE A 108 -1.83 -3.59 -1.07
CA ILE A 108 -0.86 -2.63 -1.61
C ILE A 108 -1.59 -1.48 -2.31
N ILE A 109 -2.64 -1.78 -3.08
CA ILE A 109 -3.46 -0.77 -3.76
C ILE A 109 -4.15 0.14 -2.74
N TYR A 110 -4.72 -0.43 -1.67
CA TYR A 110 -5.34 0.34 -0.60
C TYR A 110 -4.33 1.33 0.02
N ILE A 111 -3.13 0.87 0.37
CA ILE A 111 -2.09 1.73 0.94
C ILE A 111 -1.69 2.83 -0.06
N ALA A 112 -1.50 2.48 -1.33
CA ALA A 112 -1.17 3.46 -2.37
C ALA A 112 -2.24 4.54 -2.52
N ILE A 113 -3.52 4.17 -2.49
CA ILE A 113 -4.65 5.12 -2.56
C ILE A 113 -4.66 6.01 -1.32
N VAL A 114 -4.50 5.45 -0.11
CA VAL A 114 -4.46 6.24 1.13
C VAL A 114 -3.30 7.24 1.12
N MET A 115 -2.12 6.82 0.66
CA MET A 115 -0.96 7.71 0.49
C MET A 115 -1.22 8.77 -0.58
N ALA A 116 -1.85 8.42 -1.70
CA ALA A 116 -2.20 9.35 -2.75
C ALA A 116 -3.18 10.42 -2.26
N LEU A 117 -4.19 10.03 -1.48
CA LEU A 117 -5.16 10.94 -0.87
C LEU A 117 -4.48 11.88 0.14
N GLU A 118 -3.51 11.39 0.90
CA GLU A 118 -2.80 12.18 1.92
C GLU A 118 -1.96 13.32 1.32
N LEU A 119 -1.51 13.18 0.08
CA LEU A 119 -0.79 14.26 -0.60
C LEU A 119 -1.67 15.49 -0.84
N ILE A 120 -2.99 15.29 -0.99
CA ILE A 120 -3.94 16.35 -1.32
C ILE A 120 -4.23 17.17 -0.06
N PRO A 121 -3.84 18.47 -0.04
CA PRO A 121 -4.12 19.34 1.10
C PRO A 121 -5.62 19.40 1.37
N GLY A 122 -6.01 19.26 2.64
CA GLY A 122 -7.40 19.29 3.09
C GLY A 122 -8.08 17.92 3.20
N ILE A 123 -7.46 16.84 2.70
CA ILE A 123 -7.96 15.48 2.92
C ILE A 123 -7.33 14.91 4.19
N ASN A 124 -8.15 14.64 5.20
CA ASN A 124 -7.70 13.98 6.42
C ASN A 124 -7.84 12.46 6.29
N THR A 125 -6.73 11.77 6.02
CA THR A 125 -6.68 10.31 5.88
C THR A 125 -6.51 9.56 7.21
N THR A 126 -6.48 10.27 8.34
CA THR A 126 -6.28 9.68 9.67
C THR A 126 -7.29 8.59 9.99
N ILE A 127 -8.56 8.80 9.63
CA ILE A 127 -9.62 7.81 9.85
C ILE A 127 -9.35 6.52 9.06
N LEU A 128 -8.92 6.63 7.79
CA LEU A 128 -8.61 5.48 6.94
C LEU A 128 -7.39 4.72 7.50
N LYS A 129 -6.37 5.44 7.97
CA LYS A 129 -5.19 4.83 8.60
C LYS A 129 -5.55 4.08 9.87
N TYR A 130 -6.31 4.68 10.79
CA TYR A 130 -6.68 4.02 12.04
C TYR A 130 -7.64 2.86 11.83
N ALA A 131 -8.65 2.99 10.96
CA ALA A 131 -9.55 1.89 10.63
C ALA A 131 -8.76 0.67 10.12
N PHE A 132 -7.77 0.93 9.26
CA PHE A 132 -6.89 -0.11 8.76
C PHE A 132 -5.98 -0.71 9.85
N VAL A 133 -5.30 0.10 10.65
CA VAL A 133 -4.43 -0.38 11.74
C VAL A 133 -5.22 -1.19 12.76
N ILE A 134 -6.44 -0.75 13.11
CA ILE A 134 -7.31 -1.46 14.04
C ILE A 134 -7.80 -2.77 13.43
N GLY A 135 -8.28 -2.74 12.18
CA GLY A 135 -8.76 -3.93 11.49
C GLY A 135 -7.67 -4.98 11.29
N PHE A 136 -6.55 -4.58 10.70
CA PHE A 136 -5.40 -5.44 10.47
C PHE A 136 -4.73 -5.87 11.78
N GLY A 137 -4.62 -4.97 12.74
CA GLY A 137 -4.11 -5.26 14.09
C GLY A 137 -4.95 -6.29 14.83
N SER A 138 -6.28 -6.27 14.64
CA SER A 138 -7.19 -7.28 15.22
C SER A 138 -6.95 -8.67 14.61
N ILE A 139 -6.79 -8.75 13.28
CA ILE A 139 -6.45 -10.01 12.60
C ILE A 139 -5.07 -10.51 13.06
N ALA A 140 -4.07 -9.63 13.10
CA ALA A 140 -2.73 -9.96 13.56
C ALA A 140 -2.73 -10.46 15.01
N LEU A 141 -3.51 -9.83 15.90
CA LEU A 141 -3.70 -10.29 17.28
C LEU A 141 -4.37 -11.66 17.33
N ALA A 142 -5.40 -11.91 16.52
CA ALA A 142 -6.05 -13.22 16.46
C ALA A 142 -5.07 -14.31 16.03
N PHE A 143 -4.26 -14.07 15.00
CA PHE A 143 -3.21 -15.00 14.58
C PHE A 143 -2.13 -15.19 15.65
N ALA A 144 -1.68 -14.11 16.29
CA ALA A 144 -0.68 -14.18 17.36
C ALA A 144 -1.18 -15.03 18.54
N LEU A 145 -2.44 -14.88 18.95
CA LEU A 145 -3.06 -15.69 19.99
C LEU A 145 -3.24 -17.13 19.56
N ALA A 146 -3.73 -17.37 18.33
CA ALA A 146 -3.93 -18.73 17.82
C ALA A 146 -2.61 -19.50 17.76
N ILE A 147 -1.55 -18.89 17.23
CA ILE A 147 -0.22 -19.49 17.18
C ILE A 147 0.32 -19.67 18.60
N GLY A 148 0.23 -18.65 19.46
CA GLY A 148 0.73 -18.70 20.83
C GLY A 148 0.09 -19.82 21.66
N ILE A 149 -1.24 -19.98 21.58
CA ILE A 149 -1.97 -21.05 22.26
C ILE A 149 -1.60 -22.41 21.66
N SER A 150 -1.53 -22.51 20.32
CA SER A 150 -1.20 -23.77 19.64
C SER A 150 0.19 -24.27 20.01
N PHE A 151 1.20 -23.39 19.99
CA PHE A 151 2.56 -23.71 20.43
C PHE A 151 2.61 -24.01 21.93
N GLY A 152 1.90 -23.22 22.76
CA GLY A 152 1.83 -23.44 24.20
C GLY A 152 1.25 -24.81 24.58
N LEU A 153 0.25 -25.28 23.83
CA LEU A 153 -0.32 -26.61 24.00
C LEU A 153 0.58 -27.71 23.43
N ALA A 154 1.22 -27.47 22.27
CA ALA A 154 2.12 -28.44 21.64
C ALA A 154 3.34 -28.79 22.49
N PHE A 155 3.92 -27.82 23.20
CA PHE A 155 5.09 -28.03 24.07
C PHE A 155 4.75 -28.30 25.54
N LYS A 156 3.45 -28.44 25.85
CA LYS A 156 2.98 -28.57 27.23
C LYS A 156 3.57 -29.80 27.92
N ASP A 157 3.62 -30.92 27.22
CA ASP A 157 4.02 -32.20 27.80
C ASP A 157 5.55 -32.30 27.95
N GLU A 158 6.31 -31.82 26.97
CA GLU A 158 7.77 -31.70 27.01
C GLU A 158 8.21 -30.76 28.15
N ALA A 159 7.52 -29.64 28.31
CA ALA A 159 7.76 -28.72 29.43
C ALA A 159 7.51 -29.41 30.79
N GLN A 160 6.46 -30.22 30.90
CA GLN A 160 6.20 -30.99 32.12
C GLN A 160 7.28 -32.04 32.40
N GLN A 161 7.81 -32.70 31.36
CA GLN A 161 8.89 -33.68 31.52
C GLN A 161 10.19 -33.03 31.98
N MET A 162 10.59 -31.90 31.38
CA MET A 162 11.78 -31.14 31.82
C MET A 162 11.66 -30.71 33.29
N ILE A 163 10.49 -30.22 33.72
CA ILE A 163 10.26 -29.84 35.11
C ILE A 163 10.41 -31.04 36.05
N LYS A 164 9.89 -32.21 35.65
CA LYS A 164 10.00 -33.46 36.44
C LYS A 164 11.44 -33.94 36.57
N GLU A 165 12.28 -33.78 35.56
CA GLU A 165 13.71 -34.15 35.62
C GLU A 165 14.55 -33.17 36.46
N ILE A 166 14.23 -31.88 36.42
CA ILE A 166 14.95 -30.86 37.21
C ILE A 166 14.62 -30.97 38.70
N ASN A 167 13.38 -31.33 39.06
CA ASN A 167 12.91 -31.41 40.44
C ASN A 167 13.74 -32.35 41.36
N PRO A 168 14.11 -33.59 40.97
CA PRO A 168 14.97 -34.46 41.78
C PRO A 168 16.41 -33.96 41.88
N ILE A 169 16.97 -33.34 40.83
CA ILE A 169 18.32 -32.74 40.84
C ILE A 169 18.37 -31.57 41.83
N ARG A 170 17.33 -30.73 41.85
CA ARG A 170 17.17 -29.62 42.80
C ARG A 170 17.06 -30.10 44.26
N LYS A 171 16.36 -31.21 44.53
CA LYS A 171 16.29 -31.81 45.89
C LYS A 171 17.64 -32.35 46.36
N LYS A 172 18.44 -32.98 45.49
CA LYS A 172 19.78 -33.48 45.84
C LYS A 172 20.76 -32.35 46.16
N ARG A 173 20.75 -31.24 45.41
CA ARG A 173 21.60 -30.05 45.71
C ARG A 173 21.29 -29.41 47.07
N LYS A 174 20.00 -29.24 47.42
CA LYS A 174 19.61 -28.68 48.74
C LYS A 174 20.03 -29.55 49.93
N LYS A 175 20.10 -30.87 49.75
CA LYS A 175 20.50 -31.81 50.81
C LYS A 175 22.03 -31.83 51.02
N LYS A 176 22.81 -31.50 49.99
CA LYS A 176 24.28 -31.44 50.02
C LYS A 176 24.84 -30.12 50.57
N SER A 177 24.03 -29.06 50.59
CA SER A 177 24.39 -27.74 51.17
C SER A 177 24.01 -27.58 52.65
N LYS A 178 23.30 -28.56 53.23
CA LYS A 178 22.92 -28.63 54.66
C LYS A 178 23.79 -29.60 55.47
N ARG A 179 24.81 -30.20 54.85
CA ARG A 179 25.91 -30.93 55.49
C ARG A 179 27.17 -30.10 55.31
#